data_AF-Q5WYL8-F1
#
_entry.id   AF-Q5WYL8-F1
#
_cell.length_a   1.000
_cell.length_b   1.000
_cell.length_c   1.000
_cell.angle_alpha   90.00
_cell.angle_beta   90.00
_cell.angle_gamma   90.00
#
_symmetry.space_group_name_H-M   'P 1'
#
loop_
_entity.id
_entity.type
_entity.pdbx_description
1 polymer ?
#
loop_
_entity_poly.entity_id
_entity_poly.type
_entity_poly.pdbx_seq_one_letter_code
_entity_poly.pdbx_strand_id
1 'polypeptide(L)'
;MYLLIFLLRVSLPSQMKILFYVPESHLEKIKLGKKIRILLNEKKYSGKISFISNQAEYTPDVIFSEKNRYKLVYKVKADLSQELRDLLKIGQPVEVNYE
;
A
#
# COMPACT_ATOMS: atom_id res chain seq x y z
N MET A 1 7.35 -11.85 0.86
CA MET A 1 8.33 -10.94 1.52
C MET A 1 7.67 -9.59 1.78
N TYR A 2 7.41 -9.29 3.06
CA TYR A 2 6.51 -8.23 3.52
C TYR A 2 7.03 -6.82 3.18
N LEU A 3 6.16 -5.94 2.68
CA LEU A 3 6.49 -4.55 2.41
C LEU A 3 5.66 -3.63 3.32
N LEU A 4 6.36 -2.80 4.09
CA LEU A 4 5.85 -2.13 5.27
C LEU A 4 5.81 -0.58 5.07
N ILE A 5 4.58 -0.02 5.00
CA ILE A 5 4.10 1.35 5.35
C ILE A 5 4.60 2.53 4.43
N PHE A 6 3.93 3.67 4.12
CA PHE A 6 3.22 4.69 4.90
C PHE A 6 2.14 5.54 4.17
N LEU A 7 1.28 6.13 5.02
CA LEU A 7 0.49 7.38 4.87
C LEU A 7 -0.87 7.31 4.18
N LEU A 8 -1.91 7.07 4.99
CA LEU A 8 -3.29 7.26 4.59
C LEU A 8 -3.60 8.77 4.53
N ARG A 9 -3.73 9.34 3.33
CA ARG A 9 -4.26 10.69 3.13
C ARG A 9 -5.63 10.61 2.48
N VAL A 10 -6.65 11.08 3.19
CA VAL A 10 -8.06 11.02 2.77
C VAL A 10 -8.63 12.43 2.81
N SER A 11 -9.31 12.81 1.73
CA SER A 11 -9.99 14.11 1.60
C SER A 11 -11.45 14.05 2.06
N LEU A 12 -12.08 12.86 2.12
CA LEU A 12 -13.44 12.63 2.63
C LEU A 12 -13.57 11.20 3.20
N PRO A 13 -14.26 10.98 4.34
CA PRO A 13 -14.40 9.66 4.98
C PRO A 13 -14.93 8.55 4.06
N SER A 14 -15.81 8.89 3.10
CA SER A 14 -16.37 7.95 2.12
C SER A 14 -15.36 7.44 1.08
N GLN A 15 -14.15 8.00 1.04
CA GLN A 15 -13.12 7.71 0.05
C GLN A 15 -11.81 7.22 0.68
N MET A 16 -11.90 6.51 1.82
CA MET A 16 -10.74 5.93 2.48
C MET A 16 -10.01 4.94 1.55
N LYS A 17 -8.70 5.15 1.36
CA LYS A 17 -7.83 4.31 0.53
C LYS A 17 -6.54 3.99 1.26
N ILE A 18 -6.04 2.78 1.09
CA ILE A 18 -4.68 2.43 1.51
C ILE A 18 -3.72 3.01 0.49
N LEU A 19 -2.71 3.72 0.98
CA LEU A 19 -1.55 4.16 0.20
C LEU A 19 -0.36 3.28 0.57
N PHE A 20 0.33 2.74 -0.42
CA PHE A 20 1.58 2.02 -0.21
C PHE A 20 2.49 2.23 -1.41
N TYR A 21 3.78 1.97 -1.23
CA TYR A 21 4.78 2.06 -2.29
C TYR A 21 5.22 0.65 -2.67
N VAL A 22 5.45 0.40 -3.95
CA VAL A 22 5.90 -0.90 -4.46
C VAL A 22 7.19 -0.70 -5.26
N PRO A 23 8.24 -1.51 -5.04
CA PRO A 23 9.46 -1.44 -5.83
C PRO A 23 9.17 -1.73 -7.31
N GLU A 24 9.95 -1.09 -8.19
CA GLU A 24 9.89 -1.34 -9.63
C GLU A 24 9.93 -2.84 -9.99
N SER A 25 10.80 -3.60 -9.34
CA SER A 25 10.95 -5.06 -9.57
C SER A 25 9.69 -5.87 -9.24
N HIS A 26 8.74 -5.30 -8.53
CA HIS A 26 7.47 -5.93 -8.16
C HIS A 26 6.29 -5.39 -8.96
N LEU A 27 6.48 -4.40 -9.85
CA LEU A 27 5.40 -3.80 -10.65
C LEU A 27 4.65 -4.85 -11.49
N GLU A 28 5.35 -5.82 -12.06
CA GLU A 28 4.73 -6.89 -12.86
C GLU A 28 3.69 -7.72 -12.08
N LYS A 29 3.84 -7.78 -10.75
CA LYS A 29 2.96 -8.54 -9.85
C LYS A 29 1.70 -7.77 -9.49
N ILE A 30 1.63 -6.47 -9.76
CA ILE A 30 0.49 -5.61 -9.41
C ILE A 30 -0.18 -5.06 -10.68
N LYS A 31 -1.51 -5.07 -10.69
CA LYS A 31 -2.31 -4.55 -11.81
C LYS A 31 -3.51 -3.80 -11.26
N LEU A 32 -4.00 -2.81 -12.02
CA LEU A 32 -5.26 -2.16 -11.71
C LEU A 32 -6.37 -3.22 -11.58
N GLY A 33 -7.14 -3.11 -10.51
CA GLY A 33 -8.21 -4.04 -10.18
C GLY A 33 -7.78 -5.36 -9.56
N LYS A 34 -6.48 -5.62 -9.37
CA LYS A 34 -6.00 -6.81 -8.65
C LYS A 34 -6.51 -6.79 -7.21
N LYS A 35 -6.98 -7.96 -6.74
CA LYS A 35 -7.32 -8.18 -5.34
C LYS A 35 -6.05 -8.26 -4.50
N ILE A 36 -6.07 -7.61 -3.35
CA ILE A 36 -5.01 -7.66 -2.36
C ILE A 36 -5.59 -8.11 -1.02
N ARG A 37 -4.74 -8.64 -0.15
CA ARG A 37 -5.08 -8.98 1.22
C ARG A 37 -4.49 -7.93 2.15
N ILE A 38 -5.28 -7.50 3.12
CA ILE A 38 -4.89 -6.54 4.13
C ILE A 38 -4.98 -7.25 5.47
N LEU A 39 -3.88 -7.29 6.21
CA LEU A 39 -3.85 -7.83 7.56
C LEU A 39 -4.04 -6.69 8.57
N LEU A 40 -4.99 -6.89 9.48
CA LEU A 40 -5.22 -6.02 10.63
C LEU A 40 -5.53 -6.90 11.84
N ASN A 41 -4.67 -6.84 12.86
CA ASN A 41 -4.81 -7.60 14.11
C ASN A 41 -5.16 -9.08 13.86
N GLU A 42 -4.35 -9.77 13.06
CA GLU A 42 -4.50 -11.19 12.66
C GLU A 42 -5.70 -11.52 11.77
N LYS A 43 -6.63 -10.58 11.58
CA LYS A 43 -7.74 -10.72 10.63
C LYS A 43 -7.33 -10.29 9.23
N LYS A 44 -7.85 -11.01 8.23
CA LYS A 44 -7.58 -10.77 6.81
C LYS A 44 -8.80 -10.12 6.17
N TYR A 45 -8.56 -9.00 5.50
CA TYR A 45 -9.55 -8.27 4.74
C TYR A 45 -9.14 -8.21 3.28
N SER A 46 -10.12 -8.00 2.41
CA SER A 46 -9.85 -7.85 0.97
C SER A 46 -9.85 -6.38 0.57
N GLY A 47 -8.92 -6.04 -0.32
CA GLY A 47 -8.90 -4.75 -1.00
C GLY A 47 -8.72 -4.93 -2.50
N LYS A 48 -8.86 -3.82 -3.25
CA LYS A 48 -8.67 -3.81 -4.70
C LYS A 48 -7.79 -2.65 -5.11
N ILE A 49 -6.76 -2.89 -5.91
CA ILE A 49 -5.90 -1.83 -6.44
C ILE A 49 -6.75 -0.91 -7.32
N SER A 50 -6.80 0.37 -6.98
CA SER A 50 -7.60 1.38 -7.69
C SER A 50 -6.72 2.43 -8.38
N PHE A 51 -5.43 2.48 -8.07
CA PHE A 51 -4.49 3.40 -8.69
C PHE A 51 -3.06 2.86 -8.60
N ILE A 52 -2.29 3.05 -9.67
CA ILE A 52 -0.84 2.83 -9.72
C ILE A 52 -0.25 4.07 -10.38
N SER A 53 0.72 4.71 -9.74
CA SER A 53 1.44 5.86 -10.31
C SER A 53 2.22 5.45 -11.55
N ASN A 54 2.21 6.29 -12.57
CA ASN A 54 3.09 6.17 -13.74
C ASN A 54 4.46 6.83 -13.52
N GLN A 55 4.61 7.58 -12.44
CA GLN A 55 5.84 8.25 -12.06
C GLN A 55 6.51 7.47 -10.91
N ALA A 56 7.77 7.12 -11.11
CA ALA A 56 8.62 6.59 -10.06
C ALA A 56 8.97 7.70 -9.07
N GLU A 57 8.90 7.38 -7.79
CA GLU A 57 9.35 8.22 -6.69
C GLU A 57 10.63 7.61 -6.11
N TYR A 58 11.58 8.46 -5.74
CA TYR A 58 12.75 8.01 -4.99
C TYR A 58 12.36 7.87 -3.53
N THR A 59 12.66 6.73 -2.90
CA THR A 59 12.53 6.62 -1.45
C THR A 59 13.51 7.59 -0.79
N PRO A 60 13.06 8.60 -0.03
CA PRO A 60 13.95 9.24 0.92
C PRO A 60 14.28 8.19 1.99
N ASP A 61 15.57 7.97 2.24
CA ASP A 61 16.13 6.84 2.99
C ASP A 61 15.30 6.37 4.20
N VAL A 62 15.05 5.06 4.29
CA VAL A 62 14.83 4.39 5.58
C VAL A 62 16.08 3.56 5.85
N ILE A 63 16.91 4.08 6.76
CA ILE A 63 18.12 3.43 7.26
C ILE A 63 17.70 2.09 7.87
N PHE A 64 17.97 0.98 7.19
CA PHE A 64 18.38 -0.32 7.74
C PHE A 64 18.80 -1.23 6.56
N SER A 65 20.06 -1.66 6.58
CA SER A 65 20.79 -2.53 5.63
C SER A 65 21.43 -1.90 4.39
N GLU A 66 22.69 -2.29 4.16
CA GLU A 66 23.66 -1.84 3.14
C GLU A 66 23.20 -1.96 1.66
N LYS A 67 21.99 -2.48 1.38
CA LYS A 67 21.46 -2.73 0.04
C LYS A 67 20.44 -1.69 -0.47
N ASN A 68 20.25 -0.58 0.22
CA ASN A 68 19.11 0.36 -0.01
C ASN A 68 19.47 1.66 -0.74
N ARG A 69 20.59 1.72 -1.46
CA ARG A 69 20.93 2.89 -2.27
C ARG A 69 20.06 2.91 -3.55
N TYR A 70 19.04 3.76 -3.57
CA TYR A 70 18.26 4.18 -4.75
C TYR A 70 17.37 3.12 -5.42
N LYS A 71 16.33 2.63 -4.72
CA LYS A 71 15.27 1.83 -5.36
C LYS A 71 14.12 2.73 -5.79
N LEU A 72 13.79 2.68 -7.08
CA LEU A 72 12.57 3.30 -7.61
C LEU A 72 11.36 2.62 -6.98
N VAL A 73 10.45 3.43 -6.43
CA VAL A 73 9.18 2.95 -5.90
C VAL A 73 8.02 3.66 -6.57
N TYR A 74 6.92 2.93 -6.70
CA TYR A 74 5.71 3.43 -7.34
C TYR A 74 4.61 3.49 -6.30
N LYS A 75 3.95 4.64 -6.24
CA LYS A 75 2.81 4.88 -5.37
C LYS A 75 1.60 4.08 -5.87
N VAL A 76 1.00 3.31 -4.98
CA VAL A 76 -0.18 2.49 -5.25
C VAL A 76 -1.29 2.86 -4.26
N LYS A 77 -2.52 2.95 -4.75
CA LYS A 77 -3.70 3.06 -3.89
C LYS A 77 -4.60 1.85 -4.06
N ALA A 78 -5.17 1.40 -2.95
CA ALA A 78 -6.18 0.36 -2.94
C ALA A 78 -7.43 0.80 -2.20
N ASP A 79 -8.57 0.42 -2.76
CA ASP A 79 -9.86 0.58 -2.12
C ASP A 79 -10.06 -0.50 -1.07
N LEU A 80 -10.61 -0.07 0.07
CA LEU A 80 -10.93 -0.88 1.24
C LEU A 80 -12.35 -1.44 1.13
N SER A 81 -12.56 -2.68 1.60
CA SER A 81 -13.91 -3.19 1.89
C SER A 81 -14.61 -2.32 2.95
N GLN A 82 -15.95 -2.27 2.94
CA GLN A 82 -16.71 -1.47 3.92
C GLN A 82 -16.37 -1.86 5.35
N GLU A 83 -16.35 -3.17 5.66
CA GLU A 83 -15.99 -3.72 6.96
C GLU A 83 -14.65 -3.19 7.51
N LEU A 84 -13.65 -3.03 6.64
CA LEU A 84 -12.33 -2.57 7.06
C LEU A 84 -12.27 -1.04 7.25
N ARG A 85 -13.11 -0.28 6.54
CA ARG A 85 -13.17 1.19 6.66
C ARG A 85 -13.62 1.63 8.05
N ASP A 86 -14.58 0.92 8.63
CA ASP A 86 -15.11 1.26 9.95
C ASP A 86 -14.13 0.90 11.08
N LEU A 87 -13.21 -0.03 10.81
CA LEU A 87 -12.21 -0.49 11.77
C LEU A 87 -10.91 0.31 11.74
N LEU A 88 -10.57 0.91 10.59
CA LEU A 88 -9.32 1.64 10.42
C LEU A 88 -9.46 3.11 10.77
N LYS A 89 -8.46 3.62 11.50
CA LYS A 89 -8.30 5.06 11.71
C LYS A 89 -7.37 5.66 10.66
N ILE A 90 -7.59 6.94 10.36
CA ILE A 90 -6.70 7.68 9.46
C ILE A 90 -5.28 7.71 10.04
N GLY A 91 -4.29 7.40 9.20
CA GLY A 91 -2.88 7.32 9.59
C GLY A 91 -2.46 5.99 10.24
N GLN A 92 -3.39 5.06 10.47
CA GLN A 92 -3.06 3.76 11.04
C GLN A 92 -2.26 2.91 10.02
N PRO A 93 -1.11 2.33 10.43
CA PRO A 93 -0.36 1.42 9.59
C PRO A 93 -1.11 0.10 9.40
N VAL A 94 -0.97 -0.49 8.22
CA VAL A 94 -1.54 -1.80 7.88
C VAL A 94 -0.54 -2.59 7.06
N GLU A 95 -0.66 -3.92 7.13
CA GLU A 95 0.14 -4.81 6.31
C GLU A 95 -0.64 -5.19 5.04
N VAL A 96 0.01 -5.07 3.88
CA VAL A 96 -0.58 -5.40 2.59
C VAL A 96 0.17 -6.56 1.96
N ASN A 97 -0.57 -7.59 1.57
CA ASN A 97 -0.06 -8.72 0.81
C ASN A 97 -0.74 -8.74 -0.58
N TYR A 98 0.08 -8.70 -1.63
CA TYR A 98 -0.32 -8.70 -3.04
C TYR A 98 0.28 -9.88 -3.83
N GLU A 99 0.82 -10.88 -3.12
CA GLU A 99 1.23 -12.16 -3.70
C GLU A 99 0.01 -12.95 -4.22
#